data_AF-Q0JWB3-F1
#
_entry.id   AF-Q0JWB3-F1
#
_cell.length_a   1.000
_cell.length_b   1.000
_cell.length_c   1.000
_cell.angle_alpha   90.00
_cell.angle_beta   90.00
_cell.angle_gamma   90.00
#
_symmetry.space_group_name_H-M   'P 1'
#
loop_
_entity.id
_entity.type
_entity.pdbx_description
1 polymer ?
#
loop_
_entity_poly.entity_id
_entity_poly.type
_entity_poly.pdbx_seq_one_letter_code
_entity_poly.pdbx_strand_id
1 'polypeptide(L)'
;MRIFDPHIHMTSRTTDDYEAMYAAGVRAVVEPSFWLGQPRTSPASFRDYFDALLGWEPFRAAQYGIAHHCTIALNPKEANDPRCLPVLDDLPRYLVKDRVVAVGEIGYDSMTPAEDTALEQQLQLAADHGLPALVHTPHRDKLAGLDRTVQAVQASALPTDRVLLDHLNETTVKAAKDAGCWLGFSVYPDTKMDENRMVALLQEYGPEKVLVNSAADWGRSDPLKTRRVGDAMLRAGFTEDDVDRVLWRNPVAFYGLSGRLELGVADTGTTHEGNSVLRGAPATEPLPAGA
;
A
#
# COMPACT_ATOMS: atom_id res chain seq x y z
N MET A 1 -1.86 -13.51 -16.50
CA MET A 1 -2.21 -12.29 -15.75
C MET A 1 -1.04 -11.94 -14.84
N ARG A 2 -0.59 -10.69 -14.83
CA ARG A 2 0.40 -10.15 -13.89
C ARG A 2 -0.32 -9.19 -12.95
N ILE A 3 0.05 -9.20 -11.67
CA ILE A 3 -0.63 -8.43 -10.64
C ILE A 3 0.40 -7.64 -9.84
N PHE A 4 0.11 -6.37 -9.63
CA PHE A 4 0.75 -5.51 -8.65
C PHE A 4 -0.30 -5.26 -7.56
N ASP A 5 -0.09 -5.78 -6.34
CA ASP A 5 -0.94 -5.41 -5.20
C ASP A 5 -0.46 -4.07 -4.61
N PRO A 6 -1.19 -2.96 -4.80
CA PRO A 6 -0.71 -1.63 -4.49
C PRO A 6 -0.82 -1.25 -3.01
N HIS A 7 -1.37 -2.14 -2.16
CA HIS A 7 -1.48 -1.91 -0.72
C HIS A 7 -1.70 -3.26 -0.01
N ILE A 8 -0.66 -3.77 0.65
CA ILE A 8 -0.70 -4.99 1.47
C ILE A 8 0.34 -4.93 2.59
N HIS A 9 0.02 -5.41 3.79
CA HIS A 9 0.91 -5.30 4.96
C HIS A 9 1.68 -6.59 5.23
N MET A 10 2.72 -6.86 4.44
CA MET A 10 3.44 -8.13 4.47
C MET A 10 4.15 -8.41 5.78
N THR A 11 4.53 -7.39 6.57
CA THR A 11 5.08 -7.58 7.92
C THR A 11 4.18 -8.46 8.82
N SER A 12 2.87 -8.46 8.57
CA SER A 12 1.89 -9.28 9.29
C SER A 12 1.59 -10.64 8.66
N ARG A 13 2.26 -10.98 7.56
CA ARG A 13 1.95 -12.13 6.69
C ARG A 13 3.09 -13.14 6.64
N THR A 14 2.75 -14.40 6.36
CA THR A 14 3.72 -15.50 6.34
C THR A 14 4.43 -15.60 4.99
N THR A 15 5.45 -16.44 4.91
CA THR A 15 6.10 -16.80 3.64
C THR A 15 5.18 -17.60 2.72
N ASP A 16 4.28 -18.42 3.27
CA ASP A 16 3.27 -19.16 2.51
C ASP A 16 2.38 -18.21 1.68
N ASP A 17 2.09 -17.02 2.22
CA ASP A 17 1.35 -15.99 1.49
C ASP A 17 2.15 -15.49 0.27
N TYR A 18 3.47 -15.27 0.39
CA TYR A 18 4.28 -14.90 -0.77
C TYR A 18 4.30 -15.99 -1.85
N GLU A 19 4.43 -17.26 -1.47
CA GLU A 19 4.37 -18.39 -2.41
C GLU A 19 3.02 -18.41 -3.14
N ALA A 20 1.92 -18.31 -2.40
CA ALA A 20 0.57 -18.30 -2.95
C ALA A 20 0.34 -17.08 -3.85
N MET A 21 0.79 -15.90 -3.45
CA MET A 21 0.71 -14.66 -4.22
C MET A 21 1.47 -14.79 -5.55
N TYR A 22 2.70 -15.30 -5.52
CA TYR A 22 3.49 -15.50 -6.73
C TYR A 22 2.82 -16.50 -7.69
N ALA A 23 2.32 -17.62 -7.16
CA ALA A 23 1.57 -18.62 -7.92
C ALA A 23 0.28 -18.03 -8.54
N ALA A 24 -0.39 -17.11 -7.85
CA ALA A 24 -1.59 -16.43 -8.33
C ALA A 24 -1.32 -15.35 -9.40
N GLY A 25 -0.06 -14.93 -9.59
CA GLY A 25 0.35 -13.95 -10.59
C GLY A 25 0.83 -12.61 -10.02
N VAL A 26 0.93 -12.46 -8.69
CA VAL A 26 1.51 -11.26 -8.07
C VAL A 26 3.00 -11.21 -8.33
N ARG A 27 3.49 -10.05 -8.76
CA ARG A 27 4.92 -9.82 -9.07
C ARG A 27 5.48 -8.59 -8.38
N ALA A 28 4.63 -7.66 -7.95
CA ALA A 28 5.04 -6.48 -7.20
C ALA A 28 4.02 -6.18 -6.10
N VAL A 29 4.49 -5.61 -5.00
CA VAL A 29 3.66 -5.15 -3.89
C VAL A 29 4.13 -3.80 -3.39
N VAL A 30 3.19 -3.00 -2.88
CA VAL A 30 3.51 -1.85 -2.03
C VAL A 30 2.96 -2.12 -0.63
N GLU A 31 3.85 -1.99 0.36
CA GLU A 31 3.52 -2.08 1.78
C GLU A 31 3.54 -0.69 2.43
N PRO A 32 2.36 -0.14 2.76
CA PRO A 32 2.30 1.09 3.52
C PRO A 32 2.70 0.87 4.97
N SER A 33 3.43 1.83 5.53
CA SER A 33 3.72 1.81 6.95
C SER A 33 2.43 1.81 7.76
N PHE A 34 2.28 0.81 8.63
CA PHE A 34 1.04 0.53 9.34
C PHE A 34 1.28 0.22 10.82
N TRP A 35 0.17 0.03 11.54
CA TRP A 35 0.15 -0.36 12.93
C TRP A 35 0.84 -1.72 13.14
N LEU A 36 1.78 -1.75 14.10
CA LEU A 36 2.67 -2.88 14.36
C LEU A 36 1.98 -4.13 14.95
N GLY A 37 0.67 -4.08 15.22
CA GLY A 37 -0.01 -5.11 16.04
C GLY A 37 0.07 -4.83 17.55
N GLN A 38 0.78 -3.76 17.96
CA GLN A 38 0.93 -3.29 19.33
C GLN A 38 1.10 -1.76 19.32
N PRO A 39 0.51 -1.01 20.27
CA PRO A 39 0.77 0.43 20.39
C PRO A 39 2.27 0.70 20.60
N ARG A 40 2.83 1.55 19.73
CA ARG A 40 4.22 1.97 19.85
C ARG A 40 4.38 2.81 21.12
N THR A 41 5.52 2.63 21.79
CA THR A 41 5.84 3.33 23.03
C THR A 41 6.88 4.42 22.83
N SER A 42 7.52 4.46 21.66
CA SER A 42 8.50 5.49 21.28
C SER A 42 8.68 5.59 19.75
N PRO A 43 9.26 6.70 19.25
CA PRO A 43 9.65 6.84 17.86
C PRO A 43 10.68 5.78 17.40
N ALA A 44 11.48 5.23 18.32
CA ALA A 44 12.48 4.21 17.96
C ALA A 44 11.84 2.97 17.32
N SER A 45 10.64 2.56 17.76
CA SER A 45 9.93 1.44 17.16
C SER A 45 9.53 1.71 15.71
N PHE A 46 9.27 2.97 15.32
CA PHE A 46 9.05 3.31 13.91
C PHE A 46 10.33 3.14 13.10
N ARG A 47 11.48 3.56 13.64
CA ARG A 47 12.76 3.44 12.95
C ARG A 47 13.09 1.98 12.62
N ASP A 48 13.02 1.11 13.63
CA ASP A 48 13.26 -0.33 13.43
C ASP A 48 12.26 -0.94 12.41
N TYR A 49 11.01 -0.49 12.44
CA TYR A 49 10.00 -0.93 11.48
C TYR A 49 10.23 -0.42 10.06
N PHE A 50 10.58 0.85 9.89
CA PHE A 50 10.92 1.43 8.58
C PHE A 50 12.17 0.79 8.00
N ASP A 51 13.17 0.49 8.84
CA ASP A 51 14.37 -0.22 8.43
C ASP A 51 14.02 -1.67 7.99
N ALA A 52 13.06 -2.34 8.64
CA ALA A 52 12.54 -3.62 8.18
C ALA A 52 11.81 -3.52 6.83
N LEU A 53 10.99 -2.48 6.61
CA LEU A 53 10.34 -2.23 5.31
C LEU A 53 11.33 -1.95 4.18
N LEU A 54 12.48 -1.37 4.48
CA LEU A 54 13.51 -1.01 3.49
C LEU A 54 14.54 -2.11 3.26
N GLY A 55 14.80 -2.93 4.26
CA GLY A 55 15.84 -3.95 4.23
C GLY A 55 15.25 -5.36 4.20
N TRP A 56 14.60 -5.75 5.29
CA TRP A 56 14.16 -7.12 5.50
C TRP A 56 13.04 -7.54 4.54
N GLU A 57 12.02 -6.71 4.34
CA GLU A 57 10.86 -7.06 3.51
C GLU A 57 11.21 -7.21 2.01
N PRO A 58 12.01 -6.32 1.40
CA PRO A 58 12.54 -6.55 0.05
C PRO A 58 13.38 -7.81 -0.06
N PHE A 59 14.23 -8.10 0.93
CA PHE A 59 14.98 -9.36 0.98
C PHE A 59 14.05 -10.58 1.04
N ARG A 60 13.04 -10.54 1.92
CA ARG A 60 12.11 -11.64 2.13
C ARG A 60 11.25 -11.88 0.89
N ALA A 61 10.68 -10.84 0.29
CA ALA A 61 9.86 -10.93 -0.92
C ALA A 61 10.67 -11.44 -2.13
N ALA A 62 11.94 -11.04 -2.24
CA ALA A 62 12.81 -11.46 -3.34
C ALA A 62 13.03 -12.97 -3.39
N GLN A 63 13.05 -13.66 -2.24
CA GLN A 63 13.15 -15.12 -2.18
C GLN A 63 11.97 -15.83 -2.87
N TYR A 64 10.86 -15.12 -3.09
CA TYR A 64 9.65 -15.62 -3.72
C TYR A 64 9.35 -14.95 -5.06
N GLY A 65 10.33 -14.23 -5.64
CA GLY A 65 10.18 -13.60 -6.95
C GLY A 65 9.23 -12.40 -6.98
N ILE A 66 9.01 -11.74 -5.84
CA ILE A 66 8.14 -10.56 -5.72
C ILE A 66 8.99 -9.32 -5.46
N ALA A 67 8.79 -8.27 -6.26
CA ALA A 67 9.35 -6.96 -5.99
C ALA A 67 8.55 -6.27 -4.87
N HIS A 68 9.24 -5.82 -3.83
CA HIS A 68 8.63 -5.10 -2.71
C HIS A 68 9.07 -3.64 -2.72
N HIS A 69 8.09 -2.79 -2.45
CA HIS A 69 8.21 -1.35 -2.28
C HIS A 69 7.41 -0.96 -1.04
N CYS A 70 7.65 0.23 -0.51
CA CYS A 70 6.92 0.70 0.66
C CYS A 70 6.51 2.16 0.53
N THR A 71 5.57 2.55 1.37
CA THR A 71 5.28 3.96 1.65
C THR A 71 5.58 4.20 3.13
N ILE A 72 6.10 5.37 3.46
CA ILE A 72 6.51 5.70 4.83
C ILE A 72 5.76 6.93 5.32
N ALA A 73 5.18 6.82 6.52
CA ALA A 73 4.39 7.85 7.16
C ALA A 73 4.20 7.59 8.67
N LEU A 74 3.65 8.58 9.36
CA LEU A 74 2.86 8.40 10.58
C LEU A 74 1.40 8.11 10.19
N ASN A 75 0.95 6.89 10.46
CA ASN A 75 -0.42 6.45 10.17
C ASN A 75 -1.46 7.20 11.04
N PRO A 76 -2.65 7.54 10.51
CA PRO A 76 -3.69 8.26 11.26
C PRO A 76 -4.09 7.58 12.59
N LYS A 77 -4.11 6.24 12.62
CA LYS A 77 -4.41 5.48 13.85
C LYS A 77 -3.43 5.78 14.98
N GLU A 78 -2.18 6.11 14.65
CA GLU A 78 -1.12 6.39 15.61
C GLU A 78 -0.87 7.90 15.80
N ALA A 79 -1.44 8.76 14.94
CA ALA A 79 -1.30 10.22 15.02
C ALA A 79 -1.93 10.83 16.29
N ASN A 80 -2.90 10.13 16.88
CA ASN A 80 -3.54 10.55 18.14
C ASN A 80 -2.67 10.28 19.39
N ASP A 81 -1.56 9.59 19.26
CA ASP A 81 -0.65 9.29 20.37
C ASP A 81 0.55 10.26 20.37
N PRO A 82 0.68 11.17 21.36
CA PRO A 82 1.78 12.11 21.43
C PRO A 82 3.17 11.46 21.44
N ARG A 83 3.27 10.17 21.84
CA ARG A 83 4.54 9.42 21.81
C ARG A 83 5.00 9.10 20.40
N CYS A 84 4.07 9.06 19.44
CA CYS A 84 4.34 8.75 18.04
C CYS A 84 4.70 10.00 17.24
N LEU A 85 4.16 11.16 17.58
CA LEU A 85 4.35 12.43 16.85
C LEU A 85 5.82 12.76 16.50
N PRO A 86 6.83 12.55 17.36
CA PRO A 86 8.21 12.86 17.01
C PRO A 86 8.77 12.06 15.83
N VAL A 87 8.08 11.01 15.34
CA VAL A 87 8.47 10.32 14.11
C VAL A 87 8.36 11.23 12.88
N LEU A 88 7.54 12.28 12.91
CA LEU A 88 7.39 13.23 11.80
C LEU A 88 8.75 13.88 11.44
N ASP A 89 9.59 14.16 12.44
CA ASP A 89 10.95 14.69 12.26
C ASP A 89 11.91 13.67 11.62
N ASP A 90 11.61 12.37 11.75
CA ASP A 90 12.40 11.28 11.16
C ASP A 90 11.99 11.00 9.71
N LEU A 91 10.80 11.41 9.24
CA LEU A 91 10.32 11.07 7.89
C LEU A 91 11.25 11.56 6.76
N PRO A 92 11.78 12.80 6.76
CA PRO A 92 12.60 13.29 5.65
C PRO A 92 13.80 12.40 5.29
N ARG A 93 14.45 11.77 6.29
CA ARG A 93 15.60 10.87 6.03
C ARG A 93 15.20 9.53 5.40
N TYR A 94 13.95 9.13 5.54
CA TYR A 94 13.40 7.92 4.94
C TYR A 94 12.79 8.19 3.57
N LEU A 95 12.13 9.34 3.40
CA LEU A 95 11.49 9.76 2.15
C LEU A 95 12.47 10.05 1.01
N VAL A 96 13.77 9.89 1.21
CA VAL A 96 14.81 9.95 0.15
C VAL A 96 15.38 8.59 -0.23
N LYS A 97 14.95 7.51 0.44
CA LYS A 97 15.46 6.16 0.20
C LYS A 97 14.85 5.54 -1.05
N ASP A 98 15.61 4.64 -1.67
CA ASP A 98 15.12 3.81 -2.76
C ASP A 98 13.92 2.98 -2.31
N ARG A 99 13.04 2.64 -3.26
CA ARG A 99 11.83 1.82 -3.04
C ARG A 99 10.78 2.42 -2.09
N VAL A 100 11.00 3.61 -1.52
CA VAL A 100 9.96 4.45 -0.92
C VAL A 100 9.23 5.18 -2.04
N VAL A 101 8.06 4.67 -2.42
CA VAL A 101 7.34 5.10 -3.63
C VAL A 101 6.21 6.09 -3.38
N ALA A 102 5.88 6.37 -2.11
CA ALA A 102 4.94 7.42 -1.73
C ALA A 102 5.12 7.80 -0.26
N VAL A 103 4.55 8.93 0.14
CA VAL A 103 4.24 9.21 1.54
C VAL A 103 2.91 8.54 1.87
N GLY A 104 2.88 7.65 2.86
CA GLY A 104 1.67 6.92 3.20
C GLY A 104 1.91 5.77 4.17
N GLU A 105 0.89 5.23 4.81
CA GLU A 105 -0.50 5.66 4.69
C GLU A 105 -0.79 6.85 5.63
N ILE A 106 -1.30 7.97 5.10
CA ILE A 106 -1.68 9.19 5.85
C ILE A 106 -3.20 9.39 5.77
N GLY A 107 -3.82 10.26 6.58
CA GLY A 107 -5.25 10.56 6.43
C GLY A 107 -5.98 10.69 7.76
N TYR A 108 -7.17 10.10 7.84
CA TYR A 108 -8.06 10.18 9.01
C TYR A 108 -8.55 8.81 9.46
N ASP A 109 -8.50 8.51 10.75
CA ASP A 109 -9.19 7.36 11.35
C ASP A 109 -10.39 7.83 12.18
N SER A 110 -10.17 8.85 13.02
CA SER A 110 -11.17 9.41 13.95
C SER A 110 -11.46 10.91 13.72
N MET A 111 -10.88 11.53 12.68
CA MET A 111 -11.07 12.94 12.29
C MET A 111 -10.74 13.95 13.41
N THR A 112 -9.61 13.74 14.09
CA THR A 112 -9.18 14.59 15.21
C THR A 112 -8.27 15.75 14.74
N PRO A 113 -8.09 16.80 15.56
CA PRO A 113 -7.12 17.86 15.26
C PRO A 113 -5.66 17.37 15.13
N ALA A 114 -5.31 16.28 15.82
CA ALA A 114 -4.00 15.67 15.70
C ALA A 114 -3.82 15.02 14.31
N GLU A 115 -4.86 14.36 13.81
CA GLU A 115 -4.88 13.81 12.45
C GLU A 115 -4.86 14.92 11.39
N ASP A 116 -5.56 16.04 11.59
CA ASP A 116 -5.46 17.20 10.69
C ASP A 116 -4.02 17.68 10.55
N THR A 117 -3.37 17.94 11.70
CA THR A 117 -2.00 18.44 11.74
C THR A 117 -1.04 17.44 11.08
N ALA A 118 -1.19 16.15 11.36
CA ALA A 118 -0.34 15.10 10.80
C ALA A 118 -0.57 14.92 9.29
N LEU A 119 -1.81 15.03 8.80
CA LEU A 119 -2.12 14.95 7.38
C LEU A 119 -1.53 16.14 6.61
N GLU A 120 -1.76 17.37 7.08
CA GLU A 120 -1.24 18.59 6.46
C GLU A 120 0.30 18.56 6.33
N GLN A 121 0.99 18.22 7.43
CA GLN A 121 2.45 18.13 7.43
C GLN A 121 2.97 17.07 6.46
N GLN A 122 2.32 15.90 6.39
CA GLN A 122 2.79 14.82 5.53
C GLN A 122 2.44 15.03 4.04
N LEU A 123 1.35 15.73 3.73
CA LEU A 123 1.08 16.22 2.38
C LEU A 123 2.16 17.22 1.93
N GLN A 124 2.60 18.10 2.83
CA GLN A 124 3.71 19.01 2.54
C GLN A 124 5.01 18.23 2.31
N LEU A 125 5.33 17.23 3.13
CA LEU A 125 6.48 16.36 2.92
C LEU A 125 6.43 15.64 1.56
N ALA A 126 5.26 15.17 1.14
CA ALA A 126 5.09 14.56 -0.18
C ALA A 126 5.42 15.55 -1.30
N ALA A 127 4.92 16.79 -1.21
CA ALA A 127 5.22 17.85 -2.16
C ALA A 127 6.72 18.21 -2.19
N ASP A 128 7.34 18.41 -1.03
CA ASP A 128 8.75 18.79 -0.88
C ASP A 128 9.71 17.72 -1.43
N HIS A 129 9.35 16.44 -1.29
CA HIS A 129 10.13 15.31 -1.79
C HIS A 129 9.74 14.85 -3.20
N GLY A 130 8.77 15.51 -3.84
CA GLY A 130 8.28 15.14 -5.18
C GLY A 130 7.62 13.76 -5.26
N LEU A 131 7.12 13.24 -4.14
CA LEU A 131 6.49 11.93 -4.02
C LEU A 131 4.97 12.03 -4.16
N PRO A 132 4.29 10.98 -4.67
CA PRO A 132 2.85 10.87 -4.53
C PRO A 132 2.46 10.55 -3.07
N ALA A 133 1.18 10.67 -2.74
CA ALA A 133 0.63 10.36 -1.43
C ALA A 133 -0.44 9.27 -1.49
N LEU A 134 -0.34 8.28 -0.60
CA LEU A 134 -1.37 7.28 -0.34
C LEU A 134 -2.16 7.70 0.91
N VAL A 135 -3.44 8.01 0.72
CA VAL A 135 -4.29 8.62 1.74
C VAL A 135 -5.46 7.71 2.12
N HIS A 136 -5.51 7.33 3.39
CA HIS A 136 -6.58 6.60 4.04
C HIS A 136 -7.85 7.45 4.16
N THR A 137 -8.98 6.86 3.77
CA THR A 137 -10.30 7.39 4.14
C THR A 137 -10.87 6.60 5.32
N PRO A 138 -11.48 7.26 6.33
CA PRO A 138 -11.85 6.64 7.59
C PRO A 138 -12.88 5.52 7.40
N HIS A 139 -12.92 4.57 8.33
CA HIS A 139 -13.88 3.48 8.29
C HIS A 139 -15.31 3.88 8.70
N ARG A 140 -15.46 4.97 9.47
CA ARG A 140 -16.75 5.53 9.93
C ARG A 140 -16.95 6.90 9.31
N ASP A 141 -18.22 7.30 9.14
CA ASP A 141 -18.60 8.59 8.55
C ASP A 141 -17.88 8.91 7.22
N LYS A 142 -17.72 7.88 6.37
CA LYS A 142 -16.89 7.88 5.16
C LYS A 142 -17.05 9.09 4.25
N LEU A 143 -18.28 9.57 4.06
CA LEU A 143 -18.53 10.73 3.19
C LEU A 143 -17.96 12.01 3.81
N ALA A 144 -18.22 12.26 5.10
CA ALA A 144 -17.67 13.43 5.79
C ALA A 144 -16.14 13.36 5.90
N GLY A 145 -15.61 12.16 6.15
CA GLY A 145 -14.18 11.91 6.14
C GLY A 145 -13.54 12.18 4.78
N LEU A 146 -14.15 11.67 3.70
CA LEU A 146 -13.69 11.93 2.34
C LEU A 146 -13.74 13.43 1.99
N ASP A 147 -14.84 14.11 2.30
CA ASP A 147 -14.98 15.54 2.01
C ASP A 147 -13.88 16.35 2.70
N ARG A 148 -13.58 16.01 3.96
CA ARG A 148 -12.49 16.62 4.72
C ARG A 148 -11.13 16.31 4.10
N THR A 149 -10.88 15.06 3.72
CA THR A 149 -9.65 14.66 3.02
C THR A 149 -9.46 15.43 1.71
N VAL A 150 -10.50 15.54 0.89
CA VAL A 150 -10.45 16.27 -0.39
C VAL A 150 -10.15 17.75 -0.15
N GLN A 151 -10.75 18.38 0.87
CA GLN A 151 -10.43 19.76 1.24
C GLN A 151 -8.97 19.93 1.67
N ALA A 152 -8.44 19.04 2.50
CA ALA A 152 -7.04 19.07 2.93
C ALA A 152 -6.08 18.91 1.74
N VAL A 153 -6.36 17.97 0.83
CA VAL A 153 -5.57 17.77 -0.40
C VAL A 153 -5.61 19.02 -1.28
N GLN A 154 -6.78 19.60 -1.51
CA GLN A 154 -6.95 20.81 -2.34
C GLN A 154 -6.27 22.05 -1.75
N ALA A 155 -6.16 22.12 -0.42
CA ALA A 155 -5.44 23.19 0.27
C ALA A 155 -3.92 22.98 0.29
N SER A 156 -3.45 21.76 0.02
CA SER A 156 -2.02 21.40 0.05
C SER A 156 -1.27 21.83 -1.21
N ALA A 157 0.05 21.85 -1.13
CA ALA A 157 0.91 22.04 -2.30
C ALA A 157 0.97 20.82 -3.23
N LEU A 158 0.41 19.68 -2.83
CA LEU A 158 0.44 18.44 -3.61
C LEU A 158 -0.74 18.39 -4.61
N PRO A 159 -0.48 18.27 -5.92
CA PRO A 159 -1.54 18.13 -6.92
C PRO A 159 -2.44 16.91 -6.66
N THR A 160 -3.75 17.03 -6.90
CA THR A 160 -4.71 15.94 -6.69
C THR A 160 -4.40 14.70 -7.53
N ASP A 161 -3.82 14.87 -8.72
CA ASP A 161 -3.41 13.75 -9.58
C ASP A 161 -2.16 12.99 -9.09
N ARG A 162 -1.54 13.43 -7.99
CA ARG A 162 -0.49 12.74 -7.22
C ARG A 162 -1.02 12.10 -5.93
N VAL A 163 -2.34 12.12 -5.71
CA VAL A 163 -2.98 11.55 -4.52
C VAL A 163 -3.80 10.32 -4.87
N LEU A 164 -3.57 9.24 -4.14
CA LEU A 164 -4.40 8.05 -4.12
C LEU A 164 -5.27 8.06 -2.88
N LEU A 165 -6.57 8.25 -3.06
CA LEU A 165 -7.55 8.11 -1.98
C LEU A 165 -7.94 6.64 -1.91
N ASP A 166 -7.59 5.96 -0.82
CA ASP A 166 -7.83 4.53 -0.65
C ASP A 166 -9.03 4.23 0.25
N HIS A 167 -9.46 2.96 0.23
CA HIS A 167 -10.60 2.42 0.93
C HIS A 167 -11.95 3.02 0.49
N LEU A 168 -12.02 3.47 -0.76
CA LEU A 168 -13.24 3.98 -1.35
C LEU A 168 -14.33 2.90 -1.46
N ASN A 169 -15.56 3.35 -1.62
CA ASN A 169 -16.73 2.51 -1.88
C ASN A 169 -17.73 3.26 -2.79
N GLU A 170 -18.93 2.71 -2.97
CA GLU A 170 -20.00 3.27 -3.80
C GLU A 170 -20.41 4.68 -3.38
N THR A 171 -20.30 5.00 -2.08
CA THR A 171 -20.70 6.30 -1.55
C THR A 171 -19.64 7.39 -1.75
N THR A 172 -18.38 7.00 -1.94
CA THR A 172 -17.24 7.95 -1.99
C THR A 172 -16.58 8.06 -3.36
N VAL A 173 -16.69 7.04 -4.20
CA VAL A 173 -16.03 6.97 -5.52
C VAL A 173 -16.30 8.18 -6.40
N LYS A 174 -17.55 8.66 -6.45
CA LYS A 174 -17.91 9.78 -7.33
C LYS A 174 -17.18 11.05 -6.93
N ALA A 175 -17.23 11.42 -5.64
CA ALA A 175 -16.58 12.63 -5.14
C ALA A 175 -15.06 12.56 -5.26
N ALA A 176 -14.46 11.39 -4.98
CA ALA A 176 -13.03 11.16 -5.17
C ALA A 176 -12.60 11.33 -6.65
N LYS A 177 -13.41 10.80 -7.57
CA LYS A 177 -13.18 10.92 -9.02
C LYS A 177 -13.34 12.36 -9.51
N ASP A 178 -14.38 13.05 -9.08
CA ASP A 178 -14.65 14.45 -9.43
C ASP A 178 -13.51 15.38 -8.95
N ALA A 179 -12.83 15.04 -7.84
CA ALA A 179 -11.67 15.75 -7.33
C ALA A 179 -10.37 15.54 -8.15
N GLY A 180 -10.36 14.58 -9.07
CA GLY A 180 -9.21 14.29 -9.94
C GLY A 180 -8.15 13.35 -9.34
N CYS A 181 -8.41 12.78 -8.17
CA CYS A 181 -7.53 11.83 -7.48
C CYS A 181 -7.50 10.44 -8.15
N TRP A 182 -6.50 9.65 -7.79
CA TRP A 182 -6.50 8.21 -8.02
C TRP A 182 -7.42 7.51 -7.01
N LEU A 183 -8.03 6.40 -7.45
CA LEU A 183 -9.12 5.74 -6.75
C LEU A 183 -8.67 4.37 -6.23
N GLY A 184 -8.47 4.24 -4.92
CA GLY A 184 -8.04 3.02 -4.25
C GLY A 184 -9.20 2.25 -3.63
N PHE A 185 -9.26 0.95 -3.89
CA PHE A 185 -10.28 0.06 -3.37
C PHE A 185 -9.67 -1.19 -2.73
N SER A 186 -9.90 -1.33 -1.43
CA SER A 186 -9.54 -2.54 -0.69
C SER A 186 -10.65 -3.56 -0.72
N VAL A 187 -10.37 -4.71 -1.33
CA VAL A 187 -11.25 -5.86 -1.34
C VAL A 187 -10.85 -6.77 -0.19
N TYR A 188 -11.62 -6.71 0.90
CA TYR A 188 -11.27 -7.31 2.18
C TYR A 188 -12.48 -8.10 2.72
N PRO A 189 -12.29 -9.33 3.23
CA PRO A 189 -13.39 -10.18 3.69
C PRO A 189 -14.34 -9.47 4.69
N ASP A 190 -15.65 -9.62 4.43
CA ASP A 190 -16.79 -9.27 5.31
C ASP A 190 -16.98 -7.80 5.71
N THR A 191 -15.96 -6.95 5.58
CA THR A 191 -15.94 -5.61 6.22
C THR A 191 -15.72 -4.44 5.26
N LYS A 192 -15.12 -4.66 4.08
CA LYS A 192 -14.85 -3.60 3.08
C LYS A 192 -15.61 -3.87 1.76
N MET A 193 -14.94 -3.71 0.62
CA MET A 193 -15.48 -4.07 -0.70
C MET A 193 -15.37 -5.59 -0.93
N ASP A 194 -16.21 -6.09 -1.83
CA ASP A 194 -16.07 -7.44 -2.41
C ASP A 194 -15.84 -7.36 -3.91
N GLU A 195 -15.53 -8.51 -4.52
CA GLU A 195 -15.20 -8.64 -5.93
C GLU A 195 -16.34 -8.18 -6.86
N ASN A 196 -17.59 -8.47 -6.52
CA ASN A 196 -18.75 -8.12 -7.36
C ASN A 196 -19.04 -6.62 -7.29
N ARG A 197 -18.94 -6.05 -6.09
CA ARG A 197 -19.08 -4.60 -5.87
C ARG A 197 -17.99 -3.82 -6.58
N MET A 198 -16.75 -4.33 -6.56
CA MET A 198 -15.65 -3.73 -7.33
C MET A 198 -15.93 -3.75 -8.84
N VAL A 199 -16.40 -4.87 -9.38
CA VAL A 199 -16.79 -5.00 -10.79
C VAL A 199 -17.89 -4.00 -11.17
N ALA A 200 -18.92 -3.84 -10.34
CA ALA A 200 -19.99 -2.88 -10.58
C ALA A 200 -19.46 -1.43 -10.65
N LEU A 201 -18.53 -1.07 -9.75
CA LEU A 201 -17.88 0.24 -9.80
C LEU A 201 -17.04 0.45 -11.06
N LEU A 202 -16.33 -0.57 -11.52
CA LEU A 202 -15.56 -0.49 -12.77
C LEU A 202 -16.48 -0.33 -13.99
N GLN A 203 -17.67 -0.94 -13.98
CA GLN A 203 -18.65 -0.78 -15.06
C GLN A 203 -19.26 0.63 -15.09
N GLU A 204 -19.51 1.21 -13.92
CA GLU A 204 -20.11 2.54 -13.80
C GLU A 204 -19.09 3.68 -14.00
N TYR A 205 -17.90 3.55 -13.39
CA TYR A 205 -16.90 4.62 -13.34
C TYR A 205 -15.70 4.41 -14.27
N GLY A 206 -15.54 3.23 -14.88
CA GLY A 206 -14.42 2.91 -15.76
C GLY A 206 -13.15 2.45 -15.01
N PRO A 207 -12.22 1.78 -15.70
CA PRO A 207 -10.98 1.25 -15.11
C PRO A 207 -9.84 2.26 -14.97
N GLU A 208 -9.97 3.49 -15.44
CA GLU A 208 -8.92 4.50 -15.47
C GLU A 208 -8.64 5.05 -14.06
N LYS A 209 -7.35 5.16 -13.70
CA LYS A 209 -6.91 5.63 -12.38
C LYS A 209 -7.47 4.85 -11.19
N VAL A 210 -7.87 3.59 -11.40
CA VAL A 210 -8.34 2.69 -10.34
C VAL A 210 -7.24 1.74 -9.90
N LEU A 211 -6.99 1.66 -8.60
CA LEU A 211 -6.09 0.71 -7.97
C LEU A 211 -6.92 -0.21 -7.07
N VAL A 212 -6.75 -1.52 -7.25
CA VAL A 212 -7.42 -2.54 -6.43
C VAL A 212 -6.37 -3.25 -5.59
N ASN A 213 -6.59 -3.32 -4.29
CA ASN A 213 -5.66 -3.93 -3.34
C ASN A 213 -6.35 -4.94 -2.41
N SER A 214 -5.55 -5.81 -1.81
CA SER A 214 -6.04 -6.73 -0.78
C SER A 214 -6.15 -6.06 0.59
N ALA A 215 -5.29 -5.07 0.88
CA ALA A 215 -5.07 -4.53 2.22
C ALA A 215 -4.96 -5.64 3.28
N ALA A 216 -4.36 -6.78 2.91
CA ALA A 216 -4.25 -7.90 3.82
C ALA A 216 -3.29 -7.55 4.97
N ASP A 217 -3.77 -7.77 6.20
CA ASP A 217 -3.12 -7.39 7.45
C ASP A 217 -3.30 -8.49 8.52
N TRP A 218 -3.11 -8.10 9.79
CA TRP A 218 -3.29 -8.90 11.00
C TRP A 218 -4.66 -9.60 11.15
N GLY A 219 -5.70 -9.08 10.50
CA GLY A 219 -7.06 -9.63 10.59
C GLY A 219 -7.26 -10.88 9.72
N ARG A 220 -8.51 -11.37 9.69
CA ARG A 220 -8.91 -12.46 8.78
C ARG A 220 -8.98 -11.94 7.34
N SER A 221 -7.81 -11.80 6.74
CA SER A 221 -7.58 -11.20 5.43
C SER A 221 -6.97 -12.20 4.43
N ASP A 222 -7.05 -11.88 3.14
CA ASP A 222 -6.69 -12.79 2.05
C ASP A 222 -5.84 -12.05 1.01
N PRO A 223 -4.56 -12.44 0.82
CA PRO A 223 -3.63 -11.75 -0.07
C PRO A 223 -3.92 -12.02 -1.56
N LEU A 224 -4.86 -12.92 -1.87
CA LEU A 224 -5.22 -13.29 -3.24
C LEU A 224 -6.46 -12.52 -3.75
N LYS A 225 -6.93 -11.53 -3.00
CA LYS A 225 -8.13 -10.75 -3.37
C LYS A 225 -7.98 -10.00 -4.69
N THR A 226 -6.81 -9.46 -4.99
CA THR A 226 -6.51 -8.84 -6.30
C THR A 226 -6.69 -9.82 -7.46
N ARG A 227 -6.24 -11.08 -7.30
CA ARG A 227 -6.47 -12.14 -8.30
C ARG A 227 -7.96 -12.44 -8.47
N ARG A 228 -8.71 -12.57 -7.38
CA ARG A 228 -10.16 -12.85 -7.45
C ARG A 228 -10.94 -11.73 -8.14
N VAL A 229 -10.53 -10.48 -7.96
CA VAL A 229 -11.10 -9.34 -8.71
C VAL A 229 -10.79 -9.48 -10.19
N GLY A 230 -9.55 -9.79 -10.58
CA GLY A 230 -9.19 -10.04 -11.99
C GLY A 230 -10.04 -11.13 -12.64
N ASP A 231 -10.24 -12.25 -11.93
CA ASP A 231 -11.10 -13.33 -12.43
C ASP A 231 -12.59 -12.89 -12.50
N ALA A 232 -13.05 -12.06 -11.56
CA ALA A 232 -14.41 -11.52 -11.57
C ALA A 232 -14.64 -10.53 -12.73
N MET A 233 -13.66 -9.67 -13.02
CA MET A 233 -13.68 -8.77 -14.18
C MET A 233 -13.84 -9.55 -15.48
N LEU A 234 -13.04 -10.61 -15.69
CA LEU A 234 -13.15 -11.45 -16.90
C LEU A 234 -14.53 -12.10 -17.01
N ARG A 235 -15.07 -12.64 -15.91
CA ARG A 235 -16.43 -13.22 -15.90
C ARG A 235 -17.51 -12.18 -16.21
N ALA A 236 -17.29 -10.91 -15.86
CA ALA A 236 -18.21 -9.80 -16.12
C ALA A 236 -18.05 -9.18 -17.51
N GLY A 237 -17.17 -9.73 -18.36
CA GLY A 237 -17.01 -9.32 -19.75
C GLY A 237 -15.94 -8.24 -20.00
N PHE A 238 -15.15 -7.88 -18.99
CA PHE A 238 -13.94 -7.06 -19.20
C PHE A 238 -12.92 -7.84 -20.02
N THR A 239 -12.13 -7.13 -20.82
CA THR A 239 -11.05 -7.74 -21.61
C THR A 239 -9.83 -8.02 -20.74
N GLU A 240 -8.91 -8.85 -21.23
CA GLU A 240 -7.61 -9.02 -20.57
C GLU A 240 -6.81 -7.71 -20.49
N ASP A 241 -6.98 -6.79 -21.45
CA ASP A 241 -6.34 -5.47 -21.43
C ASP A 241 -6.89 -4.60 -20.29
N ASP A 242 -8.21 -4.63 -20.06
CA ASP A 242 -8.84 -3.92 -18.93
C ASP A 242 -8.33 -4.46 -17.59
N VAL A 243 -8.19 -5.79 -17.47
CA VAL A 243 -7.64 -6.41 -16.27
C VAL A 243 -6.16 -6.03 -16.05
N ASP A 244 -5.34 -6.04 -17.11
CA ASP A 244 -3.95 -5.55 -17.03
C ASP A 244 -3.88 -4.05 -16.72
N ARG A 245 -4.85 -3.25 -17.17
CA ARG A 245 -4.94 -1.83 -16.78
C ARG A 245 -5.09 -1.70 -15.27
N VAL A 246 -6.10 -2.34 -14.69
CA VAL A 246 -6.44 -2.21 -13.27
C VAL A 246 -5.39 -2.85 -12.36
N LEU A 247 -4.95 -4.07 -12.68
CA LEU A 247 -4.08 -4.86 -11.80
C LEU A 247 -2.58 -4.65 -12.04
N TRP A 248 -2.19 -3.91 -13.09
CA TRP A 248 -0.78 -3.67 -13.37
C TRP A 248 -0.50 -2.23 -13.78
N ARG A 249 -1.03 -1.76 -14.91
CA ARG A 249 -0.62 -0.47 -15.48
C ARG A 249 -1.00 0.72 -14.59
N ASN A 250 -2.14 0.68 -13.91
CA ASN A 250 -2.56 1.74 -13.00
C ASN A 250 -1.66 1.83 -11.76
N PRO A 251 -1.41 0.74 -10.99
CA PRO A 251 -0.41 0.74 -9.93
C PRO A 251 0.98 1.23 -10.37
N VAL A 252 1.45 0.75 -11.53
CA VAL A 252 2.73 1.18 -12.10
C VAL A 252 2.74 2.67 -12.43
N ALA A 253 1.66 3.18 -13.03
CA ALA A 253 1.55 4.58 -13.39
C ALA A 253 1.50 5.50 -12.17
N PHE A 254 0.76 5.11 -11.12
CA PHE A 254 0.67 5.90 -9.90
C PHE A 254 1.98 5.91 -9.10
N TYR A 255 2.50 4.73 -8.73
CA TYR A 255 3.73 4.66 -7.95
C TYR A 255 4.97 5.04 -8.76
N GLY A 256 4.91 4.96 -10.09
CA GLY A 256 5.92 5.48 -11.00
C GLY A 256 6.09 7.01 -10.92
N LEU A 257 5.09 7.76 -10.43
CA LEU A 257 5.20 9.21 -10.20
C LEU A 257 6.32 9.58 -9.21
N SER A 258 6.75 8.63 -8.37
CA SER A 258 7.88 8.80 -7.46
C SER A 258 9.24 8.84 -8.16
N GLY A 259 9.35 8.28 -9.37
CA GLY A 259 10.63 8.01 -10.02
C GLY A 259 11.47 6.90 -9.34
N ARG A 260 10.93 6.18 -8.36
CA ARG A 260 11.64 5.17 -7.55
C ARG A 260 11.03 3.77 -7.61
N LEU A 261 10.08 3.57 -8.51
CA LEU A 261 9.44 2.26 -8.70
C LEU A 261 10.37 1.36 -9.53
N GLU A 262 10.85 0.29 -8.90
CA GLU A 262 11.67 -0.74 -9.54
C GLU A 262 10.91 -2.07 -9.63
N LEU A 263 10.43 -2.44 -10.82
CA LEU A 263 9.65 -3.67 -11.02
C LEU A 263 10.48 -4.96 -11.08
N GLY A 264 11.81 -4.83 -11.10
CA GLY A 264 12.73 -5.96 -10.95
C GLY A 264 12.77 -6.45 -9.50
N VAL A 265 12.85 -7.76 -9.34
CA VAL A 265 13.14 -8.38 -8.04
C VAL A 265 14.54 -7.93 -7.60
N ALA A 266 14.68 -7.53 -6.34
CA ALA A 266 15.97 -7.09 -5.81
C ALA A 266 16.98 -8.24 -5.89
N ASP A 267 18.19 -7.95 -6.37
CA ASP A 267 19.30 -8.90 -6.29
C ASP A 267 19.77 -8.95 -4.84
N THR A 268 19.46 -10.05 -4.15
CA THR A 268 19.75 -10.21 -2.73
C THR A 268 20.61 -11.44 -2.50
N GLY A 269 21.56 -11.32 -1.56
CA GLY A 269 22.32 -12.47 -1.08
C GLY A 269 21.43 -13.50 -0.38
N THR A 270 22.04 -14.57 0.14
CA THR A 270 21.33 -15.63 0.86
C THR A 270 20.92 -15.24 2.29
N THR A 271 21.44 -14.11 2.79
CA THR A 271 21.18 -13.61 4.14
C THR A 271 21.01 -12.09 4.15
N HIS A 272 20.26 -11.59 5.13
CA HIS A 272 20.11 -10.19 5.46
C HIS A 272 20.62 -9.95 6.87
N GLU A 273 21.73 -9.21 7.01
CA GLU A 273 22.41 -8.95 8.30
C GLU A 273 22.67 -10.24 9.11
N GLY A 274 23.04 -11.33 8.42
CA GLY A 274 23.29 -12.64 9.02
C GLY A 274 22.04 -13.49 9.29
N ASN A 275 20.84 -12.99 8.99
CA ASN A 275 19.58 -13.72 9.09
C ASN A 275 19.15 -14.36 7.76
N SER A 276 18.43 -15.48 7.82
CA SER A 276 17.88 -16.18 6.65
C SER A 276 16.37 -16.40 6.79
N VAL A 277 15.66 -16.47 5.66
CA VAL A 277 14.25 -16.90 5.60
C VAL A 277 14.12 -18.40 5.85
N LEU A 278 15.16 -19.19 5.57
CA LEU A 278 15.22 -20.63 5.80
C LEU A 278 15.36 -20.93 7.29
N ARG A 279 14.24 -20.88 8.03
CA ARG A 279 14.19 -21.29 9.44
C ARG A 279 13.72 -22.74 9.53
N GLY A 280 14.52 -23.59 10.17
CA GLY A 280 14.16 -25.01 10.41
C GLY A 280 14.48 -25.97 9.26
N ALA A 281 15.17 -25.53 8.21
CA ALA A 281 15.71 -26.44 7.20
C ALA A 281 16.73 -27.40 7.88
N PRO A 282 16.64 -28.72 7.64
CA PRO A 282 17.66 -29.65 8.12
C PRO A 282 19.04 -29.20 7.61
N ALA A 283 20.08 -29.35 8.44
CA ALA A 283 21.44 -28.86 8.17
C ALA A 283 22.16 -29.51 6.96
N THR A 284 21.45 -30.21 6.07
CA THR A 284 22.05 -31.11 5.07
C THR A 284 21.48 -30.99 3.65
N GLU A 285 20.73 -29.95 3.30
CA GLU A 285 20.55 -29.62 1.88
C GLU A 285 21.41 -28.41 1.50
N PRO A 286 22.42 -28.59 0.62
CA PRO A 286 23.15 -27.46 0.09
C PRO A 286 22.16 -26.60 -0.71
N LEU A 287 22.18 -25.29 -0.44
CA LEU A 287 21.47 -24.28 -1.24
C LEU A 287 21.72 -24.57 -2.74
N PRO A 288 20.68 -24.60 -3.58
CA PRO A 288 20.89 -24.76 -5.01
C PRO A 288 21.75 -23.59 -5.51
N ALA A 289 22.93 -23.92 -6.00
CA ALA A 289 23.83 -22.96 -6.59
C ALA A 289 23.23 -22.45 -7.90
N GLY A 290 22.82 -21.18 -7.91
CA GLY A 290 22.61 -20.34 -9.10
C GLY A 290 21.76 -20.92 -10.22
N ALA A 291 20.52 -20.44 -10.35
CA ALA A 291 19.77 -20.38 -11.60
C ALA A 291 18.81 -19.19 -11.57
#